data_AF-A0A660ZU15-F1
#
_entry.id   AF-A0A660ZU15-F1
#
_cell.length_a   1.000
_cell.length_b   1.000
_cell.length_c   1.000
_cell.angle_alpha   90.00
_cell.angle_beta   90.00
_cell.angle_gamma   90.00
#
_symmetry.space_group_name_H-M   'P 1'
#
loop_
_entity.id
_entity.type
_entity.pdbx_description
1 polymer ?
#
loop_
_entity_poly.entity_id
_entity_poly.type
_entity_poly.pdbx_seq_one_letter_code
_entity_poly.pdbx_strand_id
1 'polypeptide(L)' 'MALTRRQKQVLDVIREFITERGYSPSLEEIGGELGLSSVATVHKHV' A
#
# COMPACT_ATOMS: atom_id res chain seq x y z
N MET A 1 -17.88 2.38 10.73
CA MET A 1 -16.42 2.56 10.93
C MET A 1 -15.86 3.29 9.73
N ALA A 2 -15.29 4.49 9.91
CA ALA A 2 -14.66 5.23 8.83
C ALA A 2 -13.24 4.70 8.62
N LEU A 3 -12.84 4.49 7.36
CA LEU A 3 -11.47 4.13 7.03
C LEU A 3 -10.51 5.19 7.58
N THR A 4 -9.46 4.77 8.26
CA THR A 4 -8.39 5.70 8.66
C THR A 4 -7.74 6.27 7.39
N ARG A 5 -7.17 7.48 7.48
CA ARG A 5 -6.47 8.12 6.35
C ARG A 5 -5.42 7.18 5.72
N ARG A 6 -4.76 6.38 6.56
CA ARG A 6 -3.73 5.42 6.13
C ARG A 6 -4.30 4.25 5.36
N GLN A 7 -5.40 3.66 5.83
CA GLN A 7 -6.08 2.59 5.11
C GLN A 7 -6.60 3.05 3.74
N LYS A 8 -7.04 4.32 3.65
CA LYS A 8 -7.47 4.90 2.37
C LYS A 8 -6.31 5.00 1.39
N GLN A 9 -5.15 5.50 1.83
CA GLN A 9 -3.95 5.57 0.99
C GLN A 9 -3.52 4.19 0.46
N VAL A 10 -3.55 3.16 1.29
CA VAL A 10 -3.21 1.78 0.86
C VAL A 10 -4.19 1.30 -0.20
N LEU A 11 -5.49 1.56 -0.02
CA LEU A 11 -6.51 1.16 -0.98
C LEU A 11 -6.38 1.90 -2.32
N ASP A 12 -6.02 3.19 -2.27
CA ASP A 12 -5.81 4.00 -3.47
C ASP A 12 -4.60 3.47 -4.27
N VAL A 13 -3.49 3.15 -3.60
CA VAL A 13 -2.32 2.52 -4.25
C VAL A 13 -2.67 1.17 -4.87
N ILE A 14 -3.41 0.30 -4.16
CA ILE A 14 -3.81 -1.01 -4.72
C ILE A 14 -4.63 -0.82 -6.01
N ARG A 15 -5.55 0.15 -6.02
CA ARG A 15 -6.39 0.42 -7.19
C ARG A 15 -5.61 0.96 -8.37
N GLU A 16 -4.73 1.94 -8.14
CA GLU A 16 -3.87 2.49 -9.19
C GLU A 16 -2.96 1.40 -9.75
N PHE A 17 -2.35 0.60 -8.88
CA PHE A 17 -1.44 -0.46 -9.27
C PHE A 17 -2.11 -1.57 -10.11
N ILE A 18 -3.32 -2.01 -9.72
CA ILE A 18 -4.09 -2.97 -10.51
C ILE A 18 -4.48 -2.37 -11.87
N THR A 19 -4.82 -1.08 -11.89
CA THR A 19 -5.21 -0.37 -13.11
C THR A 19 -4.03 -0.23 -14.08
N GLU A 20 -2.85 0.06 -13.57
CA GLU A 20 -1.65 0.29 -14.37
C GLU A 20 -0.94 -1.00 -14.79
N ARG A 21 -0.88 -2.01 -13.90
CA ARG A 21 -0.07 -3.21 -14.10
C ARG A 21 -0.88 -4.48 -14.35
N GLY A 22 -2.17 -4.47 -14.05
CA GLY A 22 -3.05 -5.63 -14.24
C GLY A 22 -2.86 -6.76 -13.22
N TYR A 23 -2.13 -6.51 -12.12
CA TYR A 23 -1.98 -7.46 -11.02
C TYR A 23 -2.04 -6.76 -9.66
N SER A 24 -2.32 -7.53 -8.60
CA SER A 24 -2.33 -7.01 -7.23
C SER A 24 -0.89 -6.76 -6.76
N PRO A 25 -0.56 -5.58 -6.21
CA PRO A 25 0.79 -5.30 -5.74
C PRO A 25 1.17 -6.15 -4.52
N SER A 26 2.46 -6.44 -4.40
CA SER A 26 3.09 -7.00 -3.20
C SER A 26 3.28 -5.95 -2.11
N LEU A 27 3.54 -6.40 -0.87
CA LEU A 27 3.80 -5.49 0.25
C LEU A 27 5.05 -4.62 0.05
N GLU A 28 6.05 -5.14 -0.66
CA GLU A 28 7.27 -4.39 -1.02
C GLU A 28 6.96 -3.30 -2.05
N GLU A 29 6.16 -3.62 -3.08
CA GLU A 29 5.70 -2.65 -4.08
C GLU A 29 4.83 -1.56 -3.45
N ILE A 30 3.87 -1.91 -2.58
CA ILE A 30 3.06 -0.93 -1.84
C ILE A 30 3.95 -0.03 -0.96
N GLY A 31 4.98 -0.59 -0.32
CA GLY A 31 5.94 0.16 0.47
C GLY A 31 6.76 1.16 -0.36
N GLY A 32 7.16 0.75 -1.57
CA GLY A 32 7.85 1.60 -2.54
C GLY A 32 6.98 2.74 -3.07
N GLU A 33 5.77 2.43 -3.53
CA GLU A 33 4.82 3.41 -4.12
C GLU A 33 4.35 4.45 -3.09
N LEU A 34 4.20 4.07 -1.81
CA LEU A 34 3.84 5.02 -0.75
C LEU A 34 5.00 5.93 -0.31
N GLY A 35 6.18 5.83 -0.94
CA GLY A 35 7.36 6.63 -0.62
C GLY A 35 7.83 6.46 0.82
N LEU A 36 7.49 5.32 1.43
CA LEU A 36 7.83 5.04 2.81
C LEU A 36 9.26 4.52 2.81
N SER A 37 10.19 5.36 3.27
CA SER A 37 11.61 5.02 3.41
C SER A 37 11.87 3.81 4.33
N SER A 38 10.82 3.19 4.87
CA SER A 38 10.93 1.95 5.58
C SER A 38 9.67 1.11 5.45
N VAL A 39 9.85 -0.09 4.90
CA VAL A 39 9.05 -1.30 5.14
C VAL A 39 8.94 -1.61 6.65
N ALA A 40 9.56 -0.83 7.54
CA ALA A 40 9.47 -0.97 9.00
C ALA A 40 8.07 -0.83 9.61
N THR A 41 7.06 -0.29 8.92
CA THR A 41 5.69 -0.33 9.48
C THR A 41 4.98 -1.66 9.18
N VAL A 42 5.36 -2.33 8.08
CA VAL A 42 4.80 -3.62 7.65
C VAL A 42 5.26 -4.74 8.59
N HIS A 43 6.54 -4.74 8.97
CA HIS A 43 7.08 -5.70 9.95
C HIS A 43 6.50 -5.57 11.37
N LYS A 44 5.84 -4.45 11.71
CA LYS A 44 5.23 -4.27 13.05
C LYS A 44 3.86 -4.96 13.21
N HIS A 45 3.27 -5.44 12.12
CA HIS A 45 1.93 -6.04 12.11
C HIS A 45 1.93 -7.51 11.65
N VAL A 46 3.11 -8.14 11.56
CA VAL A 46 3.26 -9.60 11.38
C VAL A 46 3.36 -10.26 12.74
#